data_AF-A0A9X1LXU1-F1
#
_entry.id   AF-A0A9X1LXU1-F1
#
_cell.length_a   1.000
_cell.length_b   1.000
_cell.length_c   1.000
_cell.angle_alpha   90.00
_cell.angle_beta   90.00
_cell.angle_gamma   90.00
#
_symmetry.space_group_name_H-M   'P 1'
#
loop_
_entity.id
_entity.type
_entity.pdbx_description
1 polymer ?
#
loop_
_entity_poly.entity_id
_entity_poly.type
_entity_poly.pdbx_seq_one_letter_code
_entity_poly.pdbx_strand_id
1 'polypeptide(L)'
;MSDPQSTYGEPVEEPGDVDDVVGRAQEGLAEAEAAGREAVADADAESTESAAADQPATPAEQEPIVVSETPAPSAAQTDAPAEAAVAAPAAEPDPWDSPEASSLDYQSAAADTAVYTSAADEAPTVVVAPVVTPSEPVIDPATAGVVAATAYAPQPIFVQAPEAPHPRGNRAAVGAIGLLAALSFAVLYLGAWLGFGALAGDVTGENVGSTALTALSTWSLWVPVVVFFIAFWLLGAIINRGRWGAWVIFGLLVGVAAYGGHILGALFQAPFWTLTASEGATLVEAELLAPLAIAAFVIARELTIWFGAWAAARGKRVTELNVEAQREYERTLEAGPQLVRP
;
A
#
# COMPACT_ATOMS: atom_id res chain seq x y z
N MET A 1 38.26 -51.82 39.57
CA MET A 1 39.31 -50.80 39.34
C MET A 1 39.50 -50.70 37.85
N SER A 2 39.40 -49.59 37.13
CA SER A 2 38.93 -48.23 37.36
C SER A 2 38.85 -47.59 35.96
N ASP A 3 37.71 -47.00 35.61
CA ASP A 3 37.51 -45.79 34.77
C ASP A 3 38.03 -45.69 33.29
N PRO A 4 37.54 -44.71 32.49
CA PRO A 4 36.81 -44.95 31.24
C PRO A 4 37.26 -44.01 30.08
N GLN A 5 36.37 -43.73 29.11
CA GLN A 5 36.46 -42.76 27.98
C GLN A 5 37.23 -43.29 26.76
N SER A 6 36.73 -43.28 25.52
CA SER A 6 35.76 -42.37 24.90
C SER A 6 34.94 -43.09 23.81
N THR A 7 33.61 -43.00 23.92
CA THR A 7 32.67 -43.20 22.82
C THR A 7 32.91 -42.10 21.79
N TYR A 8 33.47 -42.44 20.62
CA TYR A 8 33.35 -41.60 19.44
C TYR A 8 31.98 -41.92 18.81
N GLY A 9 31.09 -40.92 18.85
CA GLY A 9 29.81 -40.95 18.18
C GLY A 9 29.96 -41.01 16.67
N GLU A 10 28.94 -41.56 16.02
CA GLU A 10 28.68 -41.43 14.59
C GLU A 10 28.75 -39.97 14.15
N PRO A 11 29.19 -39.69 12.91
CA PRO A 11 29.16 -38.33 12.38
C PRO A 11 27.70 -37.86 12.26
N VAL A 12 27.42 -36.70 12.83
CA VAL A 12 26.16 -35.97 12.62
C VAL A 12 26.19 -35.41 11.20
N GLU A 13 25.20 -35.76 10.39
CA GLU A 13 24.98 -35.14 9.07
C GLU A 13 24.74 -33.63 9.24
N GLU A 14 25.56 -32.81 8.58
CA GLU A 14 25.35 -31.36 8.52
C GLU A 14 24.09 -31.04 7.71
N PRO A 15 23.27 -30.04 8.12
CA PRO A 15 22.08 -29.67 7.37
C PRO A 15 22.46 -29.05 6.01
N GLY A 16 21.93 -29.65 4.94
CA GLY A 16 22.15 -29.21 3.56
C GLY A 16 21.65 -27.79 3.27
N ASP A 17 22.32 -27.16 2.32
CA ASP A 17 22.09 -25.80 1.85
C ASP A 17 20.64 -25.59 1.35
N VAL A 18 20.13 -24.37 1.54
CA VAL A 18 18.71 -24.01 1.32
C VAL A 18 18.28 -24.23 -0.14
N ASP A 19 19.23 -24.19 -1.06
CA ASP A 19 19.01 -24.47 -2.48
C ASP A 19 18.67 -25.95 -2.78
N ASP A 20 19.07 -26.89 -1.93
CA ASP A 20 18.78 -28.32 -2.08
C ASP A 20 17.31 -28.65 -1.73
N VAL A 21 16.69 -27.82 -0.87
CA VAL A 21 15.27 -27.94 -0.52
C VAL A 21 14.38 -27.46 -1.68
N VAL A 22 14.81 -26.44 -2.41
CA VAL A 22 14.09 -25.94 -3.59
C VAL A 22 14.22 -26.91 -4.77
N GLY A 23 15.38 -27.54 -4.95
CA GLY A 23 15.59 -28.60 -5.94
C GLY A 23 14.65 -29.79 -5.73
N ARG A 24 14.60 -30.33 -4.50
CA ARG A 24 13.70 -31.45 -4.16
C ARG A 24 12.21 -31.12 -4.27
N ALA A 25 11.81 -29.88 -4.02
CA ALA A 25 10.43 -29.45 -4.21
C ALA A 25 10.04 -29.35 -5.70
N GLN A 26 10.96 -28.92 -6.56
CA GLN A 26 10.73 -28.85 -8.01
C GLN A 26 10.70 -30.25 -8.65
N GLU A 27 11.53 -31.18 -8.18
CA GLU A 27 11.49 -32.59 -8.60
C GLU A 27 10.14 -33.24 -8.24
N GLY A 28 9.61 -32.98 -7.04
CA GLY A 28 8.29 -33.48 -6.63
C GLY A 28 7.12 -32.93 -7.47
N LEU A 29 7.23 -31.70 -7.96
CA LEU A 29 6.24 -31.09 -8.86
C LEU A 29 6.31 -31.67 -10.28
N ALA A 30 7.52 -31.95 -10.79
CA ALA A 30 7.71 -32.56 -12.10
C ALA A 30 7.21 -34.02 -12.14
N GLU A 31 7.44 -34.79 -11.07
CA GLU A 31 6.90 -36.16 -10.92
C GLU A 31 5.36 -36.16 -10.86
N ALA A 32 4.77 -35.19 -10.15
CA ALA A 32 3.32 -35.04 -10.07
C ALA A 32 2.67 -34.63 -11.41
N GLU A 33 3.33 -33.77 -12.20
CA GLU A 33 2.87 -33.39 -13.55
C GLU A 33 2.97 -34.57 -14.54
N ALA A 34 4.02 -35.39 -14.43
CA ALA A 34 4.18 -36.60 -15.23
C ALA A 34 3.08 -37.62 -14.93
N ALA A 35 2.79 -37.88 -13.65
CA ALA A 35 1.71 -38.76 -13.22
C ALA A 35 0.33 -38.24 -13.66
N GLY A 36 0.12 -36.92 -13.64
CA GLY A 36 -1.11 -36.28 -14.12
C GLY A 36 -1.34 -36.43 -15.63
N ARG A 37 -0.28 -36.41 -16.45
CA ARG A 37 -0.40 -36.64 -17.91
C ARG A 37 -0.69 -38.10 -18.24
N GLU A 38 -0.11 -39.04 -17.50
CA GLU A 38 -0.33 -40.48 -17.70
C GLU A 38 -1.78 -40.87 -17.39
N ALA A 39 -2.37 -40.31 -16.32
CA ALA A 39 -3.77 -40.52 -15.98
C ALA A 39 -4.79 -39.97 -17.00
N VAL A 40 -4.44 -38.91 -17.74
CA VAL A 40 -5.29 -38.34 -18.80
C VAL A 40 -5.17 -39.17 -20.09
N ALA A 41 -3.99 -39.73 -20.37
CA ALA A 41 -3.77 -40.59 -21.54
C ALA A 41 -4.53 -41.92 -21.45
N ASP A 42 -4.65 -42.50 -20.26
CA ASP A 42 -5.46 -43.73 -20.04
C ASP A 42 -6.98 -43.46 -20.15
N ALA A 43 -7.44 -42.26 -19.76
CA ALA A 43 -8.86 -41.89 -19.84
C ALA A 43 -9.36 -41.68 -21.29
N ASP A 44 -8.49 -41.19 -22.19
CA ASP A 44 -8.80 -41.02 -23.61
C ASP A 44 -8.71 -42.33 -24.42
N ALA A 45 -7.99 -43.35 -23.92
CA ALA A 45 -7.86 -44.65 -24.58
C ALA A 45 -9.09 -45.57 -24.36
N GLU A 46 -9.79 -45.48 -23.23
CA GLU A 46 -10.96 -46.32 -22.93
C GLU A 46 -12.30 -45.81 -23.52
N SER A 47 -12.34 -44.59 -24.10
CA SER A 47 -13.58 -43.97 -24.57
C SER A 47 -13.87 -44.14 -26.08
N THR A 48 -13.06 -44.94 -26.80
CA THR A 48 -13.15 -45.03 -28.28
C THR A 48 -13.38 -46.44 -28.82
N GLU A 49 -14.30 -47.22 -28.24
CA GLU A 49 -14.77 -48.45 -28.88
C GLU A 49 -16.26 -48.72 -28.62
N SER A 50 -17.15 -47.97 -29.29
CA SER A 50 -18.47 -48.53 -29.65
C SER A 50 -19.21 -47.75 -30.74
N ALA A 51 -19.43 -48.46 -31.85
CA ALA A 51 -20.54 -48.38 -32.78
C ALA A 51 -20.64 -47.20 -33.78
N ALA A 52 -20.24 -47.51 -35.02
CA ALA A 52 -20.75 -46.89 -36.24
C ALA A 52 -21.90 -47.74 -36.83
N ALA A 53 -23.02 -47.12 -37.25
CA ALA A 53 -23.83 -47.55 -38.40
C ALA A 53 -24.98 -46.55 -38.72
N ASP A 54 -24.90 -46.01 -39.95
CA ASP A 54 -25.95 -45.78 -40.95
C ASP A 54 -27.05 -44.69 -40.83
N GLN A 55 -27.32 -44.06 -41.99
CA GLN A 55 -28.19 -42.89 -42.30
C GLN A 55 -29.70 -43.24 -42.47
N PRO A 56 -30.60 -42.36 -43.01
CA PRO A 56 -31.04 -40.98 -42.65
C PRO A 56 -32.60 -40.84 -42.55
N ALA A 57 -33.09 -39.63 -42.17
CA ALA A 57 -34.28 -38.90 -42.72
C ALA A 57 -35.42 -38.42 -41.75
N THR A 58 -35.78 -37.14 -41.97
CA THR A 58 -37.11 -36.45 -41.84
C THR A 58 -37.56 -35.83 -40.49
N PRO A 59 -38.09 -34.56 -40.48
CA PRO A 59 -38.58 -33.87 -39.28
C PRO A 59 -40.13 -33.76 -39.18
N ALA A 60 -40.68 -33.88 -37.97
CA ALA A 60 -42.05 -33.46 -37.54
C ALA A 60 -42.15 -33.70 -36.01
N GLU A 61 -42.29 -32.68 -35.16
CA GLU A 61 -43.52 -32.02 -34.66
C GLU A 61 -44.00 -32.54 -33.26
N GLN A 62 -44.33 -31.58 -32.39
CA GLN A 62 -45.28 -31.61 -31.24
C GLN A 62 -44.83 -32.10 -29.83
N GLU A 63 -44.69 -31.08 -28.95
CA GLU A 63 -45.10 -30.92 -27.53
C GLU A 63 -46.30 -31.79 -27.01
N PRO A 64 -46.69 -31.83 -25.68
CA PRO A 64 -46.14 -31.21 -24.45
C PRO A 64 -46.35 -32.00 -23.10
N ILE A 65 -46.01 -31.35 -21.95
CA ILE A 65 -46.48 -31.45 -20.52
C ILE A 65 -46.27 -32.76 -19.72
N VAL A 66 -45.76 -32.69 -18.47
CA VAL A 66 -46.48 -32.94 -17.18
C VAL A 66 -45.63 -32.48 -15.97
N VAL A 67 -46.33 -31.86 -15.03
CA VAL A 67 -45.98 -31.22 -13.75
C VAL A 67 -45.84 -32.23 -12.60
N SER A 68 -45.27 -31.79 -11.46
CA SER A 68 -45.39 -32.30 -10.06
C SER A 68 -44.18 -33.11 -9.59
N GLU A 69 -43.71 -33.09 -8.34
CA GLU A 69 -44.08 -32.42 -7.09
C GLU A 69 -42.90 -32.65 -6.12
N THR A 70 -42.62 -31.70 -5.24
CA THR A 70 -41.78 -31.90 -4.04
C THR A 70 -42.48 -32.88 -3.08
N PRO A 71 -41.72 -33.74 -2.37
CA PRO A 71 -41.86 -33.68 -0.91
C PRO A 71 -40.53 -33.90 -0.16
N ALA A 72 -40.29 -33.05 0.85
CA ALA A 72 -39.51 -33.44 2.03
C ALA A 72 -40.41 -34.30 2.94
N PRO A 73 -39.85 -35.22 3.75
CA PRO A 73 -39.68 -34.86 5.17
C PRO A 73 -38.56 -35.56 5.95
N SER A 74 -38.31 -34.97 7.13
CA SER A 74 -38.05 -35.62 8.42
C SER A 74 -36.61 -35.82 8.92
N ALA A 75 -36.43 -35.34 10.14
CA ALA A 75 -35.26 -35.33 10.99
C ALA A 75 -34.85 -36.73 11.48
N ALA A 76 -33.54 -36.90 11.67
CA ALA A 76 -32.97 -37.83 12.64
C ALA A 76 -31.72 -37.19 13.25
N GLN A 77 -31.72 -37.09 14.58
CA GLN A 77 -30.60 -36.70 15.43
C GLN A 77 -29.60 -37.86 15.48
N THR A 78 -28.31 -37.58 15.35
CA THR A 78 -27.24 -38.50 15.71
C THR A 78 -26.11 -37.73 16.38
N ASP A 79 -25.64 -38.32 17.48
CA ASP A 79 -24.71 -37.83 18.49
C ASP A 79 -23.38 -37.26 17.99
N ALA A 80 -22.94 -36.19 18.66
CA ALA A 80 -21.61 -35.61 18.57
C ALA A 80 -20.60 -36.39 19.44
N PRO A 81 -19.41 -36.73 18.93
CA PRO A 81 -18.25 -37.03 19.77
C PRO A 81 -17.35 -35.81 19.96
N ALA A 82 -16.79 -35.75 21.16
CA ALA A 82 -15.97 -34.70 21.74
C ALA A 82 -14.81 -34.19 20.86
N GLU A 83 -14.68 -32.87 20.89
CA GLU A 83 -13.65 -32.03 20.31
C GLU A 83 -12.27 -32.34 20.94
N ALA A 84 -11.36 -32.89 20.14
CA ALA A 84 -9.94 -32.97 20.48
C ALA A 84 -9.32 -31.59 20.19
N ALA A 85 -8.97 -30.87 21.26
CA ALA A 85 -8.32 -29.57 21.21
C ALA A 85 -6.98 -29.65 20.47
N VAL A 86 -6.93 -29.08 19.26
CA VAL A 86 -5.70 -28.80 18.54
C VAL A 86 -5.16 -27.49 19.10
N ALA A 87 -3.95 -27.51 19.67
CA ALA A 87 -3.28 -26.31 20.16
C ALA A 87 -3.04 -25.32 19.01
N ALA A 88 -3.70 -24.16 19.08
CA ALA A 88 -3.44 -23.05 18.18
C ALA A 88 -2.03 -22.47 18.41
N PRO A 89 -1.28 -22.07 17.36
CA PRO A 89 -0.03 -21.34 17.54
C PRO A 89 -0.33 -20.00 18.24
N ALA A 90 0.46 -19.67 19.25
CA ALA A 90 0.34 -18.42 20.00
C ALA A 90 0.43 -17.22 19.03
N ALA A 91 -0.59 -16.37 19.04
CA ALA A 91 -0.56 -15.09 18.36
C ALA A 91 0.55 -14.22 18.95
N GLU A 92 1.38 -13.60 18.10
CA GLU A 92 2.28 -12.53 18.54
C GLU A 92 1.44 -11.40 19.18
N PRO A 93 1.87 -10.87 20.34
CA PRO A 93 1.11 -9.82 21.02
C PRO A 93 1.06 -8.55 20.17
N ASP A 94 -0.13 -7.96 20.10
CA ASP A 94 -0.37 -6.69 19.44
C ASP A 94 0.54 -5.61 20.05
N PRO A 95 1.40 -4.92 19.26
CA PRO A 95 2.29 -3.88 19.78
C PRO A 95 1.55 -2.71 20.46
N TRP A 96 0.23 -2.59 20.26
CA TRP A 96 -0.62 -1.56 20.87
C TRP A 96 -1.16 -1.94 22.27
N ASP A 97 -1.00 -3.19 22.71
CA ASP A 97 -1.47 -3.68 24.01
C ASP A 97 -0.31 -3.86 25.01
N SER A 98 0.67 -2.95 24.94
CA SER A 98 1.84 -2.93 25.82
C SER A 98 1.65 -1.99 27.02
N PRO A 99 2.26 -2.30 28.18
CA PRO A 99 2.26 -1.38 29.33
C PRO A 99 2.87 0.00 28.99
N GLU A 100 3.79 0.07 28.02
CA GLU A 100 4.38 1.30 27.49
C GLU A 100 3.36 2.17 26.75
N ALA A 101 2.51 1.57 25.90
CA ALA A 101 1.43 2.29 25.21
C ALA A 101 0.39 2.89 26.17
N SER A 102 0.14 2.22 27.31
CA SER A 102 -0.81 2.69 28.35
C SER A 102 -0.28 3.86 29.18
N SER A 103 1.00 4.23 29.05
CA SER A 103 1.64 5.31 29.81
C SER A 103 1.73 6.65 29.06
N LEU A 104 1.25 6.71 27.82
CA LEU A 104 1.18 7.94 27.04
C LEU A 104 -0.08 8.75 27.44
N ASP A 105 0.10 9.62 28.43
CA ASP A 105 -0.92 10.56 28.89
C ASP A 105 -1.13 11.66 27.83
N TYR A 106 -2.22 11.58 27.07
CA TYR A 106 -2.59 12.61 26.09
C TYR A 106 -3.18 13.82 26.81
N GLN A 107 -2.31 14.73 27.22
CA GLN A 107 -2.73 16.01 27.78
C GLN A 107 -3.36 16.86 26.67
N SER A 108 -4.68 17.00 26.68
CA SER A 108 -5.40 17.82 25.71
C SER A 108 -5.01 19.29 25.89
N ALA A 109 -4.29 19.85 24.91
CA ALA A 109 -4.05 21.28 24.85
C ALA A 109 -5.39 22.00 24.59
N ALA A 110 -5.86 22.73 25.61
CA ALA A 110 -7.01 23.60 25.49
C ALA A 110 -6.77 24.65 24.40
N ALA A 111 -7.77 24.80 23.52
CA ALA A 111 -7.77 25.76 22.43
C ALA A 111 -7.83 27.19 22.97
N ASP A 112 -6.78 27.97 22.75
CA ASP A 112 -6.81 29.42 22.97
C ASP A 112 -7.15 30.11 21.65
N THR A 113 -8.36 30.66 21.57
CA THR A 113 -8.91 31.31 20.37
C THR A 113 -8.53 32.79 20.42
N ALA A 114 -7.47 33.19 19.73
CA ALA A 114 -7.11 34.59 19.57
C ALA A 114 -7.95 35.23 18.43
N VAL A 115 -8.88 36.10 18.84
CA VAL A 115 -9.71 36.93 17.96
C VAL A 115 -8.86 38.03 17.34
N TYR A 116 -8.81 38.09 16.01
CA TYR A 116 -8.22 39.20 15.26
C TYR A 116 -9.11 40.45 15.41
N THR A 117 -8.58 41.50 16.04
CA THR A 117 -9.21 42.84 16.02
C THR A 117 -8.20 43.83 15.46
N SER A 118 -8.54 44.47 14.34
CA SER A 118 -7.75 45.54 13.72
C SER A 118 -7.97 46.84 14.48
N ALA A 119 -6.89 47.44 14.97
CA ALA A 119 -6.84 48.87 15.31
C ALA A 119 -5.44 49.39 15.00
N ALA A 120 -5.37 50.33 14.06
CA ALA A 120 -4.22 51.17 13.83
C ALA A 120 -4.21 52.28 14.90
N ASP A 121 -3.07 52.51 15.57
CA ASP A 121 -2.58 53.87 15.84
C ASP A 121 -1.13 53.89 16.37
N GLU A 122 -0.49 55.02 16.11
CA GLU A 122 0.94 55.38 16.23
C GLU A 122 1.55 55.29 17.65
N ALA A 123 2.82 54.83 17.77
CA ALA A 123 3.84 55.36 18.70
C ALA A 123 5.23 54.66 18.53
N PRO A 124 6.36 55.34 18.82
CA PRO A 124 7.67 55.05 18.21
C PRO A 124 8.54 54.01 18.93
N THR A 125 9.37 53.35 18.12
CA THR A 125 10.41 52.38 18.49
C THR A 125 11.49 53.02 19.38
N VAL A 126 11.57 52.63 20.65
CA VAL A 126 12.70 52.94 21.54
C VAL A 126 13.73 51.83 21.44
N VAL A 127 14.87 52.14 20.80
CA VAL A 127 16.07 51.29 20.80
C VAL A 127 16.74 51.43 22.17
N VAL A 128 16.70 50.37 22.97
CA VAL A 128 17.49 50.28 24.20
C VAL A 128 18.88 49.76 23.83
N ALA A 129 19.89 50.62 23.95
CA ALA A 129 21.30 50.24 23.85
C ALA A 129 21.73 49.41 25.08
N PRO A 130 22.61 48.41 24.93
CA PRO A 130 23.11 47.63 26.06
C PRO A 130 24.07 48.49 26.93
N VAL A 131 23.75 48.60 28.21
CA VAL A 131 24.64 49.18 29.23
C VAL A 131 25.77 48.19 29.54
N VAL A 132 27.00 48.60 29.25
CA VAL A 132 28.23 47.93 29.70
C VAL A 132 28.61 48.52 31.05
N THR A 133 28.59 47.71 32.11
CA THR A 133 29.22 48.04 33.40
C THR A 133 30.58 47.35 33.52
N PRO A 134 31.71 48.06 33.57
CA PRO A 134 33.00 47.49 33.96
C PRO A 134 33.01 47.27 35.48
N SER A 135 33.04 46.01 35.91
CA SER A 135 33.39 45.68 37.29
C SER A 135 34.89 45.40 37.34
N GLU A 136 35.67 46.41 37.73
CA GLU A 136 37.10 46.30 37.97
C GLU A 136 37.31 45.84 39.43
N PRO A 137 37.98 44.70 39.70
CA PRO A 137 38.38 44.37 41.05
C PRO A 137 39.69 45.08 41.39
N VAL A 138 39.66 45.95 42.40
CA VAL A 138 40.83 46.53 43.06
C VAL A 138 41.68 45.41 43.65
N ILE A 139 42.93 45.28 43.20
CA ILE A 139 43.95 44.43 43.82
C ILE A 139 44.90 45.32 44.62
N ASP A 140 44.90 45.12 45.94
CA ASP A 140 45.80 45.71 46.93
C ASP A 140 47.25 45.17 46.74
N PRO A 141 48.29 46.03 46.54
CA PRO A 141 49.64 45.58 46.23
C PRO A 141 50.46 45.26 47.49
N ALA A 142 49.94 44.40 48.37
CA ALA A 142 50.61 44.08 49.63
C ALA A 142 50.52 42.60 50.03
N THR A 143 50.75 41.67 49.10
CA THR A 143 51.30 40.33 49.44
C THR A 143 52.04 39.74 48.24
N ALA A 144 53.29 40.14 48.05
CA ALA A 144 54.22 39.42 47.19
C ALA A 144 54.64 38.12 47.88
N GLY A 145 53.98 37.01 47.54
CA GLY A 145 54.27 35.70 48.12
C GLY A 145 53.69 34.57 47.29
N VAL A 146 54.58 33.85 46.60
CA VAL A 146 54.37 32.60 45.85
C VAL A 146 53.57 32.74 44.56
N VAL A 147 54.28 32.92 43.45
CA VAL A 147 53.80 32.59 42.10
C VAL A 147 53.62 31.07 42.01
N ALA A 148 52.46 30.57 42.44
CA ALA A 148 51.97 29.28 41.99
C ALA A 148 51.65 29.41 40.50
N ALA A 149 52.31 28.62 39.66
CA ALA A 149 51.95 28.49 38.26
C ALA A 149 50.49 28.00 38.19
N THR A 150 49.55 28.91 37.96
CA THR A 150 48.17 28.56 37.63
C THR A 150 48.20 27.79 36.32
N ALA A 151 48.01 26.48 36.40
CA ALA A 151 47.80 25.64 35.25
C ALA A 151 46.62 26.20 34.44
N TYR A 152 46.86 26.52 33.17
CA TYR A 152 45.81 26.92 32.24
C TYR A 152 44.85 25.73 32.10
N ALA A 153 43.72 25.76 32.80
CA ALA A 153 42.69 24.76 32.61
C ALA A 153 42.19 24.90 31.15
N PRO A 154 42.18 23.83 30.35
CA PRO A 154 41.69 23.91 28.98
C PRO A 154 40.25 24.39 29.00
N GLN A 155 39.97 25.53 28.34
CA GLN A 155 38.60 26.00 28.22
C GLN A 155 37.81 24.99 27.37
N PRO A 156 36.64 24.53 27.83
CA PRO A 156 35.85 23.56 27.08
C PRO A 156 35.45 24.16 25.73
N ILE A 157 35.95 23.56 24.65
CA ILE A 157 35.49 23.83 23.29
C ILE A 157 34.15 23.11 23.13
N PHE A 158 33.07 23.87 23.04
CA PHE A 158 31.75 23.34 22.71
C PHE A 158 31.71 23.02 21.21
N VAL A 159 32.07 21.79 20.85
CA VAL A 159 31.77 21.28 19.51
C VAL A 159 30.26 21.09 19.42
N GLN A 160 29.66 21.65 18.38
CA GLN A 160 28.26 21.39 18.07
C GLN A 160 28.09 19.89 17.85
N ALA A 161 27.17 19.27 18.58
CA ALA A 161 26.89 17.84 18.41
C ALA A 161 26.41 17.57 16.98
N PRO A 162 26.75 16.40 16.39
CA PRO A 162 26.16 15.98 15.12
C PRO A 162 24.62 16.07 15.19
N GLU A 163 24.02 16.70 14.20
CA GLU A 163 22.56 16.80 14.09
C GLU A 163 21.97 15.45 13.64
N ALA A 164 20.86 15.04 14.25
CA ALA A 164 20.20 13.78 13.93
C ALA A 164 19.69 13.79 12.47
N PRO A 165 19.78 12.66 11.74
CA PRO A 165 19.35 12.59 10.35
C PRO A 165 17.82 12.71 10.26
N HIS A 166 17.34 13.61 9.40
CA HIS A 166 15.90 13.74 9.17
C HIS A 166 15.38 12.55 8.34
N PRO A 167 14.34 11.83 8.78
CA PRO A 167 13.82 10.69 8.04
C PRO A 167 13.25 11.13 6.69
N ARG A 168 13.58 10.40 5.63
CA ARG A 168 13.03 10.64 4.29
C ARG A 168 11.62 10.06 4.17
N GLY A 169 10.71 10.83 3.57
CA GLY A 169 9.34 10.43 3.26
C GLY A 169 9.19 9.83 1.85
N ASN A 170 8.12 9.05 1.62
CA ASN A 170 7.84 8.42 0.31
C ASN A 170 6.68 9.13 -0.45
N ARG A 171 5.96 10.04 0.20
CA ARG A 171 4.69 10.60 -0.30
C ARG A 171 4.78 11.28 -1.67
N ALA A 172 5.82 12.08 -1.90
CA ALA A 172 6.01 12.76 -3.20
C ALA A 172 6.33 11.77 -4.32
N ALA A 173 7.15 10.75 -4.04
CA ALA A 173 7.46 9.70 -5.00
C ALA A 173 6.20 8.88 -5.35
N VAL A 174 5.37 8.59 -4.36
CA VAL A 174 4.07 7.94 -4.55
C VAL A 174 3.14 8.77 -5.42
N GLY A 175 3.13 10.10 -5.27
CA GLY A 175 2.40 11.00 -6.16
C GLY A 175 2.88 10.90 -7.61
N ALA A 176 4.20 10.88 -7.84
CA ALA A 176 4.75 10.72 -9.19
C ALA A 176 4.40 9.35 -9.81
N ILE A 177 4.46 8.28 -9.01
CA ILE A 177 4.01 6.94 -9.43
C ILE A 177 2.50 6.96 -9.75
N GLY A 178 1.71 7.61 -8.91
CA GLY A 178 0.27 7.78 -9.10
C GLY A 178 -0.07 8.54 -10.36
N LEU A 179 0.74 9.52 -10.77
CA LEU A 179 0.54 10.24 -12.03
C LEU A 179 0.73 9.31 -13.23
N LEU A 180 1.75 8.46 -13.21
CA LEU A 180 1.94 7.43 -14.24
C LEU A 180 0.77 6.44 -14.24
N ALA A 181 0.33 5.99 -13.06
CA ALA A 181 -0.84 5.13 -12.94
C ALA A 181 -2.10 5.80 -13.52
N ALA A 182 -2.28 7.11 -13.32
CA ALA A 182 -3.42 7.86 -13.83
C ALA A 182 -3.39 8.00 -15.34
N LEU A 183 -2.20 8.19 -15.94
CA LEU A 183 -2.03 8.15 -17.38
C LEU A 183 -2.35 6.76 -17.95
N SER A 184 -1.88 5.69 -17.29
CA SER A 184 -2.24 4.32 -17.66
C SER A 184 -3.74 4.07 -17.53
N PHE A 185 -4.37 4.57 -16.47
CA PHE A 185 -5.82 4.51 -16.28
C PHE A 185 -6.55 5.22 -17.41
N ALA A 186 -6.15 6.44 -17.78
CA ALA A 186 -6.76 7.18 -18.88
C ALA A 186 -6.71 6.40 -20.20
N VAL A 187 -5.57 5.79 -20.52
CA VAL A 187 -5.40 4.98 -21.74
C VAL A 187 -6.28 3.73 -21.71
N LEU A 188 -6.27 2.98 -20.62
CA LEU A 188 -7.07 1.75 -20.50
C LEU A 188 -8.57 2.04 -20.48
N TYR A 189 -8.98 3.11 -19.79
CA TYR A 189 -10.37 3.54 -19.71
C TYR A 189 -10.88 4.08 -21.05
N LEU A 190 -10.08 4.85 -21.79
CA LEU A 190 -10.38 5.23 -23.18
C LEU A 190 -10.47 3.99 -24.08
N GLY A 191 -9.56 3.02 -23.91
CA GLY A 191 -9.59 1.75 -24.61
C GLY A 191 -10.88 0.97 -24.34
N ALA A 192 -11.34 0.93 -23.09
CA ALA A 192 -12.60 0.31 -22.70
C ALA A 192 -13.80 1.04 -23.32
N TRP A 193 -13.82 2.37 -23.30
CA TRP A 193 -14.85 3.16 -23.97
C TRP A 193 -14.95 2.81 -25.45
N LEU A 194 -13.83 2.91 -26.18
CA LEU A 194 -13.81 2.59 -27.62
C LEU A 194 -14.16 1.12 -27.89
N GLY A 195 -13.71 0.20 -27.03
CA GLY A 195 -14.02 -1.22 -27.11
C GLY A 195 -15.51 -1.50 -26.97
N PHE A 196 -16.17 -0.92 -25.96
CA PHE A 196 -17.63 -1.05 -25.79
C PHE A 196 -18.40 -0.39 -26.93
N GLY A 197 -17.96 0.78 -27.40
CA GLY A 197 -18.54 1.43 -28.58
C GLY A 197 -18.40 0.59 -29.84
N ALA A 198 -17.29 -0.12 -30.01
CA ALA A 198 -17.09 -1.03 -31.14
C ALA A 198 -18.00 -2.27 -31.03
N LEU A 199 -18.17 -2.83 -29.84
CA LEU A 199 -19.11 -3.93 -29.59
C LEU A 199 -20.57 -3.52 -29.84
N ALA A 200 -20.92 -2.26 -29.58
CA ALA A 200 -22.23 -1.69 -29.88
C ALA A 200 -22.42 -1.32 -31.37
N GLY A 201 -21.33 -1.29 -32.16
CA GLY A 201 -21.35 -0.87 -33.56
C GLY A 201 -21.21 0.64 -33.80
N ASP A 202 -21.06 1.44 -32.74
CA ASP A 202 -20.89 2.89 -32.80
C ASP A 202 -19.47 3.31 -33.23
N VAL A 203 -18.48 2.47 -32.91
CA VAL A 203 -17.06 2.71 -33.25
C VAL A 203 -16.59 1.71 -34.30
N THR A 204 -16.08 2.22 -35.41
CA THR A 204 -15.57 1.44 -36.54
C THR A 204 -14.13 1.86 -36.87
N GLY A 205 -13.46 1.11 -37.74
CA GLY A 205 -12.11 1.47 -38.19
C GLY A 205 -12.03 2.85 -38.89
N GLU A 206 -13.15 3.34 -39.43
CA GLU A 206 -13.22 4.63 -40.12
C GLU A 206 -13.33 5.80 -39.15
N ASN A 207 -14.02 5.64 -38.01
CA ASN A 207 -14.32 6.72 -37.08
C ASN A 207 -13.59 6.62 -35.74
N VAL A 208 -12.82 5.56 -35.48
CA VAL A 208 -12.13 5.34 -34.20
C VAL A 208 -11.22 6.52 -33.82
N GLY A 209 -10.50 7.08 -34.81
CA GLY A 209 -9.61 8.22 -34.58
C GLY A 209 -10.35 9.48 -34.16
N SER A 210 -11.43 9.84 -34.86
CA SER A 210 -12.24 11.02 -34.52
C SER A 210 -13.01 10.83 -33.21
N THR A 211 -13.48 9.61 -32.94
CA THR A 211 -14.15 9.26 -31.68
C THR A 211 -13.20 9.40 -30.50
N ALA A 212 -11.97 8.88 -30.61
CA ALA A 212 -10.95 9.02 -29.58
C ALA A 212 -10.60 10.49 -29.30
N LEU A 213 -10.44 11.30 -30.35
CA LEU A 213 -10.18 12.74 -30.21
C LEU A 213 -11.33 13.49 -29.53
N THR A 214 -12.57 13.10 -29.83
CA THR A 214 -13.76 13.64 -29.17
C THR A 214 -13.77 13.28 -27.69
N ALA A 215 -13.53 12.00 -27.36
CA ALA A 215 -13.47 11.52 -25.98
C ALA A 215 -12.37 12.25 -25.17
N LEU A 216 -11.21 12.51 -25.77
CA LEU A 216 -10.12 13.28 -25.17
C LEU A 216 -10.51 14.72 -24.80
N SER A 217 -11.55 15.26 -25.41
CA SER A 217 -12.06 16.62 -25.16
C SER A 217 -13.24 16.64 -24.17
N THR A 218 -13.56 15.50 -23.54
CA THR A 218 -14.79 15.30 -22.76
C THR A 218 -14.50 15.20 -21.26
N TRP A 219 -15.39 15.75 -20.41
CA TRP A 219 -15.26 15.63 -18.95
C TRP A 219 -15.44 14.19 -18.46
N SER A 220 -16.26 13.39 -19.14
CA SER A 220 -16.45 11.96 -18.88
C SER A 220 -15.16 11.13 -18.95
N LEU A 221 -14.12 11.61 -19.65
CA LEU A 221 -12.80 10.98 -19.64
C LEU A 221 -11.96 11.48 -18.46
N TRP A 222 -11.87 12.80 -18.28
CA TRP A 222 -10.89 13.39 -17.36
C TRP A 222 -11.31 13.36 -15.89
N VAL A 223 -12.60 13.45 -15.58
CA VAL A 223 -13.08 13.41 -14.19
C VAL A 223 -12.72 12.09 -13.50
N PRO A 224 -12.99 10.90 -14.08
CA PRO A 224 -12.57 9.63 -13.49
C PRO A 224 -11.05 9.53 -13.31
N VAL A 225 -10.28 10.02 -14.28
CA VAL A 225 -8.81 10.01 -14.25
C VAL A 225 -8.28 10.85 -13.08
N VAL A 226 -8.82 12.05 -12.88
CA VAL A 226 -8.43 12.95 -11.80
C VAL A 226 -8.85 12.39 -10.44
N VAL A 227 -10.08 11.86 -10.33
CA VAL A 227 -10.56 11.23 -9.09
C VAL A 227 -9.71 10.01 -8.75
N PHE A 228 -9.38 9.17 -9.72
CA PHE A 228 -8.45 8.04 -9.56
C PHE A 228 -7.09 8.51 -9.05
N PHE A 229 -6.49 9.53 -9.68
CA PHE A 229 -5.19 10.08 -9.27
C PHE A 229 -5.22 10.57 -7.81
N ILE A 230 -6.24 11.34 -7.45
CA ILE A 230 -6.40 11.87 -6.09
C ILE A 230 -6.57 10.72 -5.09
N ALA A 231 -7.44 9.75 -5.39
CA ALA A 231 -7.69 8.61 -4.52
C ALA A 231 -6.41 7.75 -4.33
N PHE A 232 -5.70 7.44 -5.40
CA PHE A 232 -4.43 6.70 -5.35
C PHE A 232 -3.38 7.47 -4.54
N TRP A 233 -3.23 8.77 -4.80
CA TRP A 233 -2.26 9.60 -4.11
C TRP A 233 -2.57 9.73 -2.61
N LEU A 234 -3.83 9.97 -2.25
CA LEU A 234 -4.28 10.05 -0.86
C LEU A 234 -4.06 8.71 -0.15
N LEU A 235 -4.43 7.60 -0.78
CA LEU A 235 -4.19 6.27 -0.24
C LEU A 235 -2.71 6.06 0.06
N GLY A 236 -1.87 6.39 -0.92
CA GLY A 236 -0.44 6.28 -0.78
C GLY A 236 0.19 7.28 0.20
N ALA A 237 -0.41 8.44 0.42
CA ALA A 237 0.00 9.39 1.44
C ALA A 237 -0.32 8.90 2.86
N ILE A 238 -1.47 8.22 3.02
CA ILE A 238 -1.91 7.59 4.26
C ILE A 238 -1.05 6.37 4.58
N ILE A 239 -0.90 5.43 3.63
CA ILE A 239 -0.13 4.20 3.82
C ILE A 239 1.38 4.48 3.88
N ASN A 240 1.88 5.49 3.17
CA ASN A 240 3.28 5.97 3.09
C ASN A 240 4.34 4.91 2.74
N ARG A 241 4.67 4.03 3.68
CA ARG A 241 5.66 2.92 3.55
C ARG A 241 5.06 1.55 3.85
N GLY A 242 3.73 1.44 3.84
CA GLY A 242 3.04 0.18 4.08
C GLY A 242 3.35 -0.89 3.03
N ARG A 243 3.16 -2.14 3.45
CA ARG A 243 3.42 -3.34 2.66
C ARG A 243 2.46 -3.43 1.47
N TRP A 244 2.85 -4.19 0.45
CA TRP A 244 2.01 -4.40 -0.74
C TRP A 244 0.58 -4.85 -0.41
N GLY A 245 0.39 -5.70 0.61
CA GLY A 245 -0.95 -6.15 1.03
C GLY A 245 -1.92 -5.01 1.39
N ALA A 246 -1.42 -3.89 1.93
CA ALA A 246 -2.27 -2.72 2.21
C ALA A 246 -2.83 -2.08 0.92
N TRP A 247 -2.04 -2.08 -0.16
CA TRP A 247 -2.49 -1.61 -1.47
C TRP A 247 -3.54 -2.52 -2.10
N VAL A 248 -3.48 -3.83 -1.82
CA VAL A 248 -4.48 -4.80 -2.29
C VAL A 248 -5.83 -4.57 -1.62
N ILE A 249 -5.83 -4.42 -0.29
CA ILE A 249 -7.06 -4.27 0.50
C ILE A 249 -7.68 -2.90 0.25
N PHE A 250 -6.90 -1.83 0.46
CA PHE A 250 -7.42 -0.47 0.33
C PHE A 250 -7.50 0.01 -1.12
N GLY A 251 -6.89 -0.70 -2.08
CA GLY A 251 -7.08 -0.45 -3.50
C GLY A 251 -8.53 -0.63 -3.96
N LEU A 252 -9.35 -1.37 -3.19
CA LEU A 252 -10.79 -1.42 -3.39
C LEU A 252 -11.43 -0.03 -3.27
N LEU A 253 -10.99 0.79 -2.32
CA LEU A 253 -11.50 2.16 -2.13
C LEU A 253 -11.15 3.05 -3.32
N VAL A 254 -9.98 2.84 -3.94
CA VAL A 254 -9.59 3.56 -5.16
C VAL A 254 -10.43 3.12 -6.35
N GLY A 255 -10.75 1.83 -6.46
CA GLY A 255 -11.71 1.31 -7.42
C GLY A 255 -13.09 1.97 -7.28
N VAL A 256 -13.62 2.02 -6.05
CA VAL A 256 -14.90 2.69 -5.75
C VAL A 256 -14.84 4.18 -6.07
N ALA A 257 -13.73 4.85 -5.76
CA ALA A 257 -13.55 6.26 -6.09
C ALA A 257 -13.57 6.48 -7.62
N ALA A 258 -12.90 5.63 -8.41
CA ALA A 258 -12.91 5.74 -9.87
C ALA A 258 -14.30 5.47 -10.48
N TYR A 259 -15.05 4.51 -9.92
CA TYR A 259 -16.46 4.29 -10.25
C TYR A 259 -17.32 5.53 -9.95
N GLY A 260 -17.19 6.12 -8.76
CA GLY A 260 -17.85 7.39 -8.43
C GLY A 260 -17.41 8.52 -9.36
N GLY A 261 -16.13 8.54 -9.76
CA GLY A 261 -15.57 9.46 -10.73
C GLY A 261 -16.18 9.32 -12.12
N HIS A 262 -16.53 8.10 -12.55
CA HIS A 262 -17.29 7.83 -13.78
C HIS A 262 -18.67 8.52 -13.77
N ILE A 263 -19.45 8.25 -12.73
CA ILE A 263 -20.78 8.85 -12.56
C ILE A 263 -20.67 10.37 -12.45
N LEU A 264 -19.69 10.87 -11.68
CA LEU A 264 -19.42 12.29 -11.57
C LEU A 264 -19.03 12.91 -12.92
N GLY A 265 -18.24 12.19 -13.72
CA GLY A 265 -17.89 12.62 -15.08
C GLY A 265 -19.11 12.79 -15.98
N ALA A 266 -20.07 11.86 -15.92
CA ALA A 266 -21.34 11.96 -16.63
C ALA A 266 -22.15 13.20 -16.17
N LEU A 267 -22.20 13.46 -14.86
CA LEU A 267 -22.87 14.63 -14.28
C LEU A 267 -22.19 15.97 -14.62
N PHE A 268 -20.87 15.99 -14.83
CA PHE A 268 -20.17 17.18 -15.31
C PHE A 268 -20.38 17.37 -16.81
N GLN A 269 -20.48 16.26 -17.56
CA GLN A 269 -20.72 16.30 -18.99
C GLN A 269 -22.15 16.73 -19.34
N ALA A 270 -23.13 16.31 -18.54
CA ALA A 270 -24.51 16.79 -18.56
C ALA A 270 -24.70 17.74 -17.35
N PRO A 271 -24.40 19.04 -17.51
CA PRO A 271 -24.12 19.96 -16.41
C PRO A 271 -25.13 19.86 -15.26
N PHE A 272 -24.78 19.16 -14.18
CA PHE A 272 -25.73 18.79 -13.13
C PHE A 272 -26.44 19.99 -12.47
N TRP A 273 -25.81 21.17 -12.47
CA TRP A 273 -26.38 22.42 -11.97
C TRP A 273 -27.54 22.97 -12.83
N THR A 274 -27.77 22.38 -14.01
CA THR A 274 -28.92 22.68 -14.88
C THR A 274 -30.01 21.63 -14.82
N LEU A 275 -29.74 20.49 -14.16
CA LEU A 275 -30.68 19.39 -14.02
C LEU A 275 -31.56 19.55 -12.77
N THR A 276 -32.81 19.13 -12.88
CA THR A 276 -33.65 18.89 -11.70
C THR A 276 -33.15 17.65 -10.94
N ALA A 277 -33.54 17.52 -9.67
CA ALA A 277 -33.13 16.37 -8.85
C ALA A 277 -33.58 15.02 -9.45
N SER A 278 -34.76 14.96 -10.06
CA SER A 278 -35.27 13.75 -10.73
C SER A 278 -34.48 13.40 -11.99
N GLU A 279 -34.13 14.40 -12.81
CA GLU A 279 -33.33 14.16 -14.02
C GLU A 279 -31.91 13.70 -13.67
N GLY A 280 -31.31 14.31 -12.65
CA GLY A 280 -30.02 13.86 -12.11
C GLY A 280 -30.09 12.42 -11.60
N ALA A 281 -31.17 12.04 -10.90
CA ALA A 281 -31.35 10.68 -10.40
C ALA A 281 -31.48 9.66 -11.54
N THR A 282 -32.26 9.97 -12.58
CA THR A 282 -32.39 9.10 -13.76
C THR A 282 -31.06 8.93 -14.49
N LEU A 283 -30.26 10.01 -14.60
CA LEU A 283 -28.92 9.93 -15.20
C LEU A 283 -27.99 9.04 -14.36
N VAL A 284 -27.96 9.24 -13.05
CA VAL A 284 -27.14 8.41 -12.16
C VAL A 284 -27.57 6.94 -12.25
N GLU A 285 -28.86 6.65 -12.21
CA GLU A 285 -29.42 5.30 -12.31
C GLU A 285 -28.99 4.58 -13.60
N ALA A 286 -28.96 5.30 -14.73
CA ALA A 286 -28.48 4.78 -16.00
C ALA A 286 -26.98 4.42 -15.97
N GLU A 287 -26.18 5.19 -15.22
CA GLU A 287 -24.73 4.98 -15.12
C GLU A 287 -24.32 3.95 -14.05
N LEU A 288 -25.19 3.62 -13.09
CA LEU A 288 -24.83 2.74 -11.96
C LEU A 288 -24.30 1.38 -12.42
N LEU A 289 -24.87 0.82 -13.48
CA LEU A 289 -24.52 -0.48 -14.06
C LEU A 289 -24.01 -0.36 -15.49
N ALA A 290 -23.61 0.84 -15.92
CA ALA A 290 -22.99 1.01 -17.22
C ALA A 290 -21.72 0.13 -17.29
N PRO A 291 -21.50 -0.63 -18.39
CA PRO A 291 -20.31 -1.46 -18.55
C PRO A 291 -19.01 -0.67 -18.35
N LEU A 292 -19.01 0.60 -18.76
CA LEU A 292 -17.89 1.51 -18.61
C LEU A 292 -17.63 1.91 -17.15
N ALA A 293 -18.66 2.03 -16.32
CA ALA A 293 -18.53 2.27 -14.87
C ALA A 293 -17.85 1.08 -14.18
N ILE A 294 -18.25 -0.15 -14.54
CA ILE A 294 -17.65 -1.39 -14.03
C ILE A 294 -16.20 -1.49 -14.49
N ALA A 295 -15.91 -1.16 -15.75
CA ALA A 295 -14.54 -1.12 -16.26
C ALA A 295 -13.67 -0.10 -15.49
N ALA A 296 -14.21 1.10 -15.19
CA ALA A 296 -13.50 2.09 -14.38
C ALA A 296 -13.12 1.53 -13.01
N PHE A 297 -14.05 0.86 -12.32
CA PHE A 297 -13.79 0.20 -11.04
C PHE A 297 -12.66 -0.83 -11.13
N VAL A 298 -12.76 -1.77 -12.08
CA VAL A 298 -11.82 -2.88 -12.21
C VAL A 298 -10.43 -2.37 -12.60
N ILE A 299 -10.34 -1.52 -13.63
CA ILE A 299 -9.06 -0.98 -14.10
C ILE A 299 -8.37 -0.20 -12.97
N ALA A 300 -9.11 0.65 -12.25
CA ALA A 300 -8.55 1.41 -11.13
C ALA A 300 -8.04 0.50 -10.00
N ARG A 301 -8.79 -0.54 -9.64
CA ARG A 301 -8.38 -1.51 -8.62
C ARG A 301 -7.09 -2.22 -9.03
N GLU A 302 -7.04 -2.77 -10.23
CA GLU A 302 -5.88 -3.51 -10.73
C GLU A 302 -4.65 -2.59 -10.83
N LEU A 303 -4.78 -1.39 -11.40
CA LEU A 303 -3.68 -0.43 -11.45
C LEU A 303 -3.20 -0.06 -10.05
N THR A 304 -4.09 0.08 -9.07
CA THR A 304 -3.71 0.38 -7.69
C THR A 304 -2.88 -0.74 -7.07
N ILE A 305 -3.18 -1.99 -7.40
CA ILE A 305 -2.41 -3.16 -6.93
C ILE A 305 -1.01 -3.17 -7.56
N TRP A 306 -0.91 -3.01 -8.89
CA TRP A 306 0.36 -3.09 -9.61
C TRP A 306 1.28 -1.91 -9.32
N PHE A 307 0.77 -0.68 -9.43
CA PHE A 307 1.55 0.52 -9.12
C PHE A 307 1.78 0.66 -7.61
N GLY A 308 0.86 0.14 -6.78
CA GLY A 308 1.04 0.04 -5.33
C GLY A 308 2.18 -0.91 -4.94
N ALA A 309 2.38 -2.01 -5.66
CA ALA A 309 3.52 -2.90 -5.46
C ALA A 309 4.85 -2.17 -5.70
N TRP A 310 4.94 -1.39 -6.78
CA TRP A 310 6.10 -0.57 -7.07
C TRP A 310 6.34 0.51 -5.99
N ALA A 311 5.28 1.21 -5.57
CA ALA A 311 5.34 2.18 -4.49
C ALA A 311 5.80 1.56 -3.16
N ALA A 312 5.32 0.36 -2.82
CA ALA A 312 5.70 -0.38 -1.62
C ALA A 312 7.17 -0.83 -1.68
N ALA A 313 7.64 -1.36 -2.82
CA ALA A 313 9.03 -1.76 -3.00
C ALA A 313 9.99 -0.56 -2.81
N ARG A 314 9.62 0.61 -3.33
CA ARG A 314 10.37 1.85 -3.11
C ARG A 314 10.33 2.28 -1.64
N GLY A 315 9.16 2.19 -0.99
CA GLY A 315 8.99 2.51 0.42
C GLY A 315 9.90 1.68 1.34
N LYS A 316 10.09 0.39 1.02
CA LYS A 316 11.03 -0.49 1.70
C LYS A 316 12.46 0.04 1.60
N ARG A 317 12.92 0.36 0.39
CA ARG A 317 14.28 0.91 0.16
C ARG A 317 14.53 2.24 0.87
N VAL A 318 13.52 3.12 0.93
CA VAL A 318 13.64 4.38 1.69
C VAL A 318 13.77 4.11 3.20
N THR A 319 13.10 3.07 3.71
CA THR A 319 13.22 2.66 5.11
C THR A 319 14.63 2.17 5.42
N GLU A 320 15.20 1.33 4.54
CA GLU A 320 16.58 0.84 4.67
C GLU A 320 17.59 2.00 4.72
N LEU A 321 17.47 2.96 3.79
CA LEU A 321 18.35 4.14 3.76
C LEU A 321 18.22 5.02 5.02
N ASN A 322 17.01 5.16 5.57
CA ASN A 322 16.81 5.91 6.79
C ASN A 322 17.44 5.20 8.00
N VAL A 323 17.35 3.86 8.05
CA VAL A 323 17.95 3.05 9.11
C VAL A 323 19.48 3.07 9.01
N GLU A 324 20.04 3.01 7.80
CA GLU A 324 21.49 3.15 7.57
C GLU A 324 22.00 4.52 8.02
N ALA A 325 21.33 5.60 7.64
CA ALA A 325 21.68 6.95 8.08
C ALA A 325 21.63 7.09 9.61
N GLN A 326 20.66 6.45 10.26
CA GLN A 326 20.55 6.43 11.72
C GLN A 326 21.70 5.65 12.38
N ARG A 327 22.07 4.48 11.84
CA ARG A 327 23.22 3.70 12.35
C ARG A 327 24.55 4.42 12.16
N GLU A 328 24.71 5.15 11.05
CA GLU A 328 25.90 5.98 10.84
C GLU A 328 25.96 7.11 11.85
N TYR A 329 24.83 7.77 12.11
CA TYR A 329 24.72 8.78 13.16
C TYR A 329 25.12 8.22 14.53
N GLU A 330 24.56 7.08 14.93
CA GLU A 330 24.91 6.40 16.18
C GLU A 330 26.40 6.05 16.25
N ARG A 331 26.99 5.54 15.17
CA ARG A 331 28.44 5.27 15.09
C ARG A 331 29.28 6.55 15.27
N THR A 332 28.84 7.69 14.74
CA THR A 332 29.53 8.97 14.94
C THR A 332 29.41 9.51 16.37
N LEU A 333 28.29 9.24 17.05
CA LEU A 333 28.12 9.56 18.46
C LEU A 333 29.02 8.70 19.36
N GLU A 334 29.11 7.40 19.08
CA GLU A 334 29.97 6.46 19.80
C GLU A 334 31.46 6.76 19.63
N ALA A 335 31.89 7.18 18.44
CA ALA A 335 33.28 7.50 18.15
C ALA A 335 33.81 8.71 18.97
N GLY A 336 32.92 9.57 19.47
CA GLY A 336 33.26 10.73 20.28
C GLY A 336 34.13 11.79 19.57
N PRO A 337 34.54 12.87 20.26
CA PRO A 337 35.35 13.92 19.67
C PRO A 337 36.77 13.42 19.37
N GLN A 338 37.14 13.33 18.09
CA GLN A 338 38.51 13.00 17.69
C GLN A 338 39.36 14.27 17.68
N LEU A 339 40.34 14.36 18.59
CA LEU A 339 41.37 15.38 18.56
C LEU A 339 42.31 15.08 17.38
N VAL A 340 42.10 15.76 16.25
CA VAL A 340 43.05 15.71 15.12
C VAL A 340 44.35 16.35 15.61
N ARG A 341 45.40 15.53 15.80
CA ARG A 341 46.74 16.04 16.12
C ARG A 341 47.40 16.45 14.79
N PRO A 342 47.89 17.70 14.67
CA PRO A 342 48.46 18.22 13.43
C PRO A 342 49.76 17.52 13.02
#